data_AF-A0AAW2M8J5-F1
#
_entry.id   AF-A0AAW2M8J5-F1
#
_cell.length_a   1.000
_cell.length_b   1.000
_cell.length_c   1.000
_cell.angle_alpha   90.00
_cell.angle_beta   90.00
_cell.angle_gamma   90.00
#
_symmetry.space_group_name_H-M   'P 1'
#
loop_
_entity.id
_entity.type
_entity.pdbx_description
1 polymer ?
#
loop_
_entity_poly.entity_id
_entity_poly.type
_entity_poly.pdbx_seq_one_letter_code
_entity_poly.pdbx_strand_id
1 'polypeptide(L)' 'MRKLTGTGEELRFQMSNVQTWMSAALTNEDTCVDGFQDVADGPVKMDVCDRTVKVKEVTSNALALVNSYAKVMVP' A
#
# COMPACT_ATOMS: atom_id res chain seq x y z
N MET A 1 11.84 10.62 -0.79
CA MET A 1 11.26 9.82 0.31
C MET A 1 11.47 10.56 1.62
N ARG A 2 10.47 10.59 2.51
CA ARG A 2 10.57 11.22 3.84
C ARG A 2 11.50 10.36 4.71
N LYS A 3 12.49 10.99 5.37
CA LYS A 3 13.33 10.30 6.34
C LYS A 3 12.54 10.09 7.64
N LEU A 4 12.63 8.89 8.20
CA LEU A 4 12.12 8.59 9.53
C LEU A 4 13.22 8.93 10.54
N THR A 5 12.94 9.83 11.46
CA THR A 5 13.91 10.36 12.43
C THR A 5 13.19 10.70 13.73
N GLY A 6 13.86 10.50 14.86
CA GLY A 6 13.33 10.83 16.18
C GLY A 6 13.80 9.83 17.23
N THR A 7 13.26 9.99 18.44
CA THR A 7 13.32 9.01 19.52
C THR A 7 12.63 7.69 19.13
N GLY A 8 12.81 6.64 19.92
CA GLY A 8 12.18 5.35 19.65
C GLY A 8 10.64 5.41 19.56
N GLU A 9 10.00 6.27 20.35
CA GLU A 9 8.54 6.45 20.31
C GLU A 9 8.07 7.19 19.06
N GLU A 10 8.78 8.25 18.67
CA GLU A 10 8.49 8.99 17.43
C GLU A 10 8.67 8.10 16.20
N LEU A 11 9.70 7.26 16.19
CA LEU A 11 9.93 6.28 15.12
C LEU A 11 8.81 5.24 15.06
N ARG A 12 8.32 4.74 16.20
CA ARG A 12 7.16 3.83 16.24
C ARG A 12 5.90 4.49 15.66
N PHE A 13 5.60 5.72 16.07
CA PHE A 13 4.45 6.46 15.55
C PHE A 13 4.58 6.76 14.05
N GLN A 14 5.79 7.10 13.59
CA GLN A 14 6.05 7.27 12.16
C GLN A 14 5.87 5.96 11.39
N MET A 15 6.29 4.82 11.96
CA MET A 15 6.11 3.50 11.36
C MET A 15 4.63 3.10 11.27
N SER A 16 3.82 3.37 12.30
CA SER A 16 2.37 3.12 12.24
C SER A 16 1.67 3.94 11.17
N ASN A 17 2.16 5.17 10.89
CA ASN A 17 1.66 5.96 9.77
C ASN A 17 2.00 5.30 8.43
N VAL A 18 3.22 4.76 8.26
CA VAL A 18 3.60 4.02 7.05
C VAL A 18 2.68 2.81 6.84
N GLN A 19 2.46 1.99 7.88
CA GLN A 19 1.54 0.85 7.81
C GLN A 19 0.11 1.27 7.42
N THR A 20 -0.38 2.35 8.01
CA THR A 20 -1.71 2.91 7.73
C THR A 20 -1.83 3.37 6.29
N TRP A 21 -0.87 4.16 5.79
CA TRP A 21 -0.92 4.66 4.42
C TRP A 21 -0.75 3.57 3.37
N MET A 22 0.04 2.53 3.63
CA MET A 22 0.16 1.40 2.73
C MET A 22 -1.10 0.54 2.70
N SER A 23 -1.77 0.35 3.85
CA SER A 23 -3.07 -0.33 3.91
C SER A 23 -4.15 0.47 3.18
N ALA A 24 -4.11 1.80 3.29
CA ALA A 24 -4.98 2.69 2.53
C ALA A 24 -4.68 2.62 1.02
N ALA A 25 -3.40 2.55 0.61
CA ALA A 25 -3.02 2.36 -0.79
C ALA A 25 -3.61 1.05 -1.37
N LEU A 26 -3.51 -0.07 -0.65
CA LEU A 26 -4.16 -1.34 -1.04
C LEU A 26 -5.67 -1.18 -1.24
N THR A 27 -6.33 -0.48 -0.32
CA THR A 27 -7.77 -0.21 -0.41
C THR A 27 -8.10 0.66 -1.63
N ASN A 28 -7.27 1.67 -1.92
CA ASN A 28 -7.44 2.53 -3.10
C ASN A 28 -7.23 1.77 -4.41
N GLU A 29 -6.29 0.83 -4.45
CA GLU A 29 -6.06 -0.03 -5.61
C GLU A 29 -7.25 -0.98 -5.84
N ASP A 30 -7.80 -1.57 -4.77
CA ASP A 30 -9.01 -2.39 -4.86
C ASP A 30 -10.23 -1.60 -5.34
N THR A 31 -10.49 -0.45 -4.71
CA THR A 31 -11.60 0.43 -5.13
C THR A 31 -11.40 1.00 -6.53
N CYS A 32 -10.15 1.18 -6.99
CA CYS A 32 -9.87 1.54 -8.36
C CYS A 32 -10.34 0.47 -9.34
N VAL A 33 -10.08 -0.82 -9.09
CA VAL A 33 -10.57 -1.91 -9.95
C VAL A 33 -12.09 -2.03 -9.87
N ASP A 34 -12.66 -1.89 -8.67
CA ASP A 34 -14.12 -1.93 -8.46
C ASP A 34 -14.84 -0.83 -9.25
N GLY A 35 -14.26 0.36 -9.35
CA GLY A 35 -14.80 1.47 -10.14
C GLY A 35 -14.90 1.21 -11.64
N PHE A 36 -14.25 0.17 -12.16
CA PHE A 36 -14.32 -0.24 -13.57
C PHE A 36 -15.25 -1.44 -13.82
N GLN A 37 -15.94 -1.98 -12.80
CA GLN A 37 -16.79 -3.16 -12.97
C GLN A 37 -17.90 -2.94 -14.03
N ASP A 38 -18.56 -1.78 -14.01
CA ASP A 38 -19.63 -1.42 -14.96
C ASP A 38 -19.13 -0.79 -16.27
N VAL A 39 -17.80 -0.65 -16.44
CA VAL A 39 -17.20 -0.17 -17.68
C VAL A 39 -17.14 -1.33 -18.67
N ALA A 40 -17.60 -1.09 -19.90
CA ALA A 40 -17.53 -2.08 -20.97
C ALA A 40 -16.07 -2.54 -21.20
N ASP A 41 -15.91 -3.82 -21.49
CA ASP A 41 -14.58 -4.38 -21.73
C ASP A 41 -13.93 -3.72 -22.95
N GLY A 42 -12.66 -3.37 -22.80
CA GLY A 42 -11.89 -2.69 -23.83
C GLY A 42 -10.48 -2.39 -23.37
N PRO A 43 -9.61 -1.92 -24.28
CA PRO A 43 -8.18 -1.76 -24.02
C PRO A 43 -7.88 -0.89 -22.79
N VAL A 44 -8.68 0.15 -22.55
CA VAL A 44 -8.50 1.05 -21.41
C VAL A 44 -8.77 0.35 -20.07
N LYS A 45 -9.89 -0.38 -19.96
CA LYS A 45 -10.23 -1.13 -18.74
C LYS A 45 -9.17 -2.18 -18.44
N MET A 46 -8.77 -2.94 -19.46
CA MET A 46 -7.71 -3.95 -19.32
C MET A 46 -6.39 -3.32 -18.86
N ASP A 47 -5.93 -2.27 -19.53
CA ASP A 47 -4.66 -1.61 -19.19
C ASP A 47 -4.67 -1.03 -17.78
N VAL A 48 -5.78 -0.41 -17.34
CA VAL A 48 -5.89 0.15 -16.00
C VAL A 48 -5.91 -0.97 -14.96
N CYS A 49 -6.80 -1.97 -15.10
CA CYS A 49 -6.91 -3.06 -14.15
C CYS A 49 -5.61 -3.86 -14.03
N ASP A 50 -4.95 -4.19 -15.14
CA ASP A 50 -3.69 -4.95 -15.14
C ASP A 50 -2.56 -4.19 -14.44
N ARG A 51 -2.49 -2.87 -14.63
CA ARG A 51 -1.49 -2.04 -13.95
C ARG A 51 -1.81 -1.89 -12.48
N THR A 52 -3.07 -1.69 -12.12
CA THR A 52 -3.50 -1.57 -10.71
C THR A 52 -3.22 -2.85 -9.94
N VAL A 53 -3.46 -4.03 -10.52
CA VAL A 53 -3.10 -5.32 -9.90
C VAL A 53 -1.61 -5.41 -9.61
N LYS A 54 -0.75 -5.04 -10.57
CA LYS A 54 0.71 -5.04 -10.37
C LYS A 54 1.14 -4.07 -9.27
N VAL A 55 0.53 -2.89 -9.20
CA VAL A 55 0.82 -1.93 -8.12
C VAL A 55 0.38 -2.53 -6.78
N LYS A 56 -0.78 -3.16 -6.71
CA LYS A 56 -1.28 -3.85 -5.50
C LYS A 56 -0.34 -4.93 -5.00
N GLU A 57 0.21 -5.75 -5.90
CA GLU A 57 1.20 -6.77 -5.53
C GLU A 57 2.46 -6.14 -4.91
N VAL A 58 2.98 -5.07 -5.51
CA VAL A 58 4.15 -4.35 -5.01
C VAL A 58 3.86 -3.68 -3.66
N THR A 59 2.70 -3.02 -3.52
CA THR A 59 2.25 -2.39 -2.27
C THR A 59 2.11 -3.45 -1.16
N SER A 60 1.53 -4.61 -1.48
CA SER A 60 1.35 -5.73 -0.52
C SER A 60 2.68 -6.29 -0.05
N ASN A 61 3.61 -6.56 -0.98
CA ASN A 61 4.97 -7.02 -0.65
C ASN A 61 5.70 -6.03 0.25
N ALA A 62 5.62 -4.74 -0.08
CA ALA A 62 6.25 -3.70 0.71
C ALA A 62 5.61 -3.57 2.10
N LEU A 63 4.28 -3.69 2.22
CA LEU A 63 3.58 -3.67 3.51
C LEU A 63 3.99 -4.86 4.38
N ALA A 64 4.18 -6.05 3.79
CA ALA A 64 4.66 -7.22 4.51
C ALA A 64 6.06 -6.98 5.11
N LEU A 65 6.97 -6.38 4.34
CA LEU A 65 8.32 -6.01 4.81
C LEU A 65 8.26 -4.97 5.94
N VAL A 66 7.43 -3.93 5.78
CA VAL A 66 7.22 -2.91 6.81
C VAL A 66 6.67 -3.52 8.10
N ASN A 67 5.67 -4.40 8.00
CA ASN A 67 5.10 -5.09 9.16
C ASN A 67 6.12 -5.99 9.85
N SER A 68 6.95 -6.70 9.10
CA SER A 68 8.04 -7.51 9.65
C SER A 68 9.04 -6.65 10.42
N TYR A 69 9.46 -5.51 9.84
CA TYR A 69 10.39 -4.60 10.48
C TYR A 69 9.81 -3.92 11.73
N ALA A 70 8.56 -3.46 11.67
CA ALA A 70 7.87 -2.85 12.80
C ALA A 70 7.77 -3.82 14.00
N LYS A 71 7.56 -5.11 13.73
CA LYS A 71 7.56 -6.17 14.75
C LYS A 71 8.91 -6.37 15.41
N VAL A 72 10.03 -6.13 14.72
CA VAL A 72 11.38 -6.24 15.31
C VAL A 72 11.75 -4.97 16.10
N MET A 73 11.21 -3.81 15.74
CA MET A 73 11.39 -2.55 16.48
C MET A 73 10.69 -2.53 17.85
N VAL A 74 9.75 -3.44 18.09
CA VAL A 74 8.99 -3.58 19.34
C VAL A 74 9.15 -5.01 19.84
N PRO A 75 9.98 -5.28 20.85
CA PRO A 75 9.92 -6.55 21.58
C PRO A 75 8.53 -6.81 22.14
#